data_AF-A0A8J8EMZ8-F1
#
_entry.id   AF-A0A8J8EMZ8-F1
#
_cell.length_a   1.000
_cell.length_b   1.000
_cell.length_c   1.000
_cell.angle_alpha   90.00
_cell.angle_beta   90.00
_cell.angle_gamma   90.00
#
_symmetry.space_group_name_H-M   'P 1'
#
loop_
_entity.id
_entity.type
_entity.pdbx_description
1 polymer ?
#
loop_
_entity_poly.entity_id
_entity_poly.type
_entity_poly.pdbx_seq_one_letter_code
_entity_poly.pdbx_strand_id
1 'polypeptide(L)'
;IVARMDATARGAAFTVREAAKALGMDLKDKTIAIQGYGNAGYYMAKIMSEEFGMKVVAVSDSRGGIYNPDGLNADEVLEWKKKNGSVKDFPGAQNITNEELLELEVDVLAPSAIEGVITKDNADKIKAKIIAELANGPTT
;
A
#
# COMPACT_ATOMS: atom_id res chain seq x y z
N ILE A 1 18.93 11.53 14.65
CA ILE A 1 17.46 11.48 14.87
C ILE A 1 17.02 10.06 14.55
N VAL A 2 16.85 9.22 15.56
CA VAL A 2 16.37 7.83 15.39
C VAL A 2 14.83 7.90 15.24
N ALA A 3 14.24 7.12 14.33
CA ALA A 3 12.79 6.99 14.07
C ALA A 3 12.03 8.11 13.30
N ARG A 4 12.69 9.14 12.74
CA ARG A 4 11.98 10.14 11.90
C ARG A 4 11.58 9.59 10.52
N MET A 5 12.34 8.64 9.98
CA MET A 5 12.17 8.18 8.60
C MET A 5 10.89 7.35 8.40
N ASP A 6 10.48 6.57 9.39
CA ASP A 6 9.34 5.66 9.32
C ASP A 6 8.12 6.16 10.13
N ALA A 7 8.22 7.29 10.84
CA ALA A 7 7.20 7.76 11.78
C ALA A 7 5.78 7.81 11.21
N THR A 8 5.60 8.37 10.01
CA THR A 8 4.27 8.45 9.35
C THR A 8 3.70 7.07 9.07
N ALA A 9 4.50 6.19 8.47
CA ALA A 9 4.07 4.84 8.14
C ALA A 9 3.80 4.01 9.40
N ARG A 10 4.62 4.16 10.43
CA ARG A 10 4.48 3.46 11.72
C ARG A 10 3.20 3.88 12.45
N GLY A 11 2.88 5.18 12.45
CA GLY A 11 1.61 5.69 12.97
C GLY A 11 0.42 5.06 12.24
N ALA A 12 0.44 5.10 10.91
CA ALA A 12 -0.62 4.51 10.08
C ALA A 12 -0.75 2.99 10.27
N ALA A 13 0.35 2.27 10.40
CA ALA A 13 0.36 0.83 10.64
C ALA A 13 -0.33 0.48 11.98
N PHE A 14 -0.08 1.25 13.04
CA PHE A 14 -0.78 1.05 14.31
C PHE A 14 -2.26 1.39 14.23
N THR A 15 -2.66 2.41 13.47
CA THR A 15 -4.10 2.69 13.27
C THR A 15 -4.78 1.57 12.49
N VAL A 16 -4.10 0.97 11.50
CA VAL A 16 -4.61 -0.21 10.77
C VAL A 16 -4.77 -1.40 11.72
N ARG A 17 -3.80 -1.65 12.60
CA ARG A 17 -3.90 -2.69 13.63
C ARG A 17 -5.13 -2.52 14.52
N GLU A 18 -5.37 -1.32 15.04
CA GLU A 18 -6.53 -1.08 15.90
C GLU A 18 -7.85 -1.14 15.12
N ALA A 19 -7.89 -0.66 13.87
CA ALA A 19 -9.07 -0.78 13.01
C ALA A 19 -9.39 -2.25 12.71
N ALA A 20 -8.39 -3.07 12.37
CA ALA A 20 -8.56 -4.50 12.15
C ALA A 20 -9.09 -5.21 13.41
N LYS A 21 -8.54 -4.88 14.58
CA LYS A 21 -9.04 -5.38 15.87
C LYS A 21 -10.51 -5.02 16.12
N ALA A 22 -10.91 -3.79 15.83
CA ALA A 22 -12.31 -3.36 15.96
C ALA A 22 -13.25 -4.11 15.00
N LEU A 23 -12.76 -4.54 13.85
CA LEU A 23 -13.49 -5.35 12.87
C LEU A 23 -13.41 -6.86 13.14
N GLY A 24 -12.72 -7.31 14.20
CA GLY A 24 -12.50 -8.73 14.48
C GLY A 24 -11.62 -9.42 13.42
N MET A 25 -10.78 -8.67 12.72
CA MET A 25 -9.88 -9.15 11.68
C MET A 25 -8.46 -9.33 12.24
N ASP A 26 -7.90 -10.54 12.11
CA ASP A 26 -6.46 -10.76 12.25
C ASP A 26 -5.76 -10.30 10.98
N LEU A 27 -4.68 -9.52 11.12
CA LEU A 27 -3.88 -8.99 10.01
C LEU A 27 -2.99 -10.05 9.37
N LYS A 28 -2.61 -11.09 10.11
CA LYS A 28 -1.70 -12.11 9.57
C LYS A 28 -2.32 -12.77 8.32
N ASP A 29 -1.50 -12.91 7.28
CA ASP A 29 -1.88 -13.48 5.97
C ASP A 29 -2.96 -12.68 5.19
N LYS A 30 -3.36 -11.49 5.68
CA LYS A 30 -4.27 -10.57 4.98
C LYS A 30 -3.55 -9.74 3.94
N THR A 31 -4.30 -9.24 2.96
CA THR A 31 -3.72 -8.53 1.82
C THR A 31 -3.73 -7.01 2.00
N ILE A 32 -2.67 -6.36 1.55
CA ILE A 32 -2.56 -4.91 1.49
C ILE A 32 -2.11 -4.43 0.10
N ALA A 33 -2.79 -3.41 -0.42
CA ALA A 33 -2.38 -2.64 -1.59
C ALA A 33 -1.95 -1.22 -1.19
N ILE A 34 -0.86 -0.71 -1.75
CA ILE A 34 -0.27 0.58 -1.36
C ILE A 34 -0.09 1.46 -2.59
N GLN A 35 -0.87 2.54 -2.68
CA GLN A 35 -0.73 3.50 -3.76
C GLN A 35 0.37 4.50 -3.41
N GLY A 36 1.44 4.53 -4.21
CA GLY A 36 2.63 5.35 -3.94
C GLY A 36 3.76 4.59 -3.25
N TYR A 37 4.94 4.61 -3.85
CA TYR A 37 6.14 3.93 -3.34
C TYR A 37 7.26 4.92 -3.00
N GLY A 38 6.87 6.05 -2.40
CA GLY A 38 7.76 7.00 -1.76
C GLY A 38 8.17 6.52 -0.37
N ASN A 39 8.68 7.42 0.47
CA ASN A 39 9.12 7.07 1.83
C ASN A 39 7.98 6.44 2.67
N ALA A 40 6.81 7.08 2.71
CA ALA A 40 5.68 6.59 3.51
C ALA A 40 5.17 5.22 3.01
N GLY A 41 4.92 5.08 1.71
CA GLY A 41 4.45 3.83 1.13
C GLY A 41 5.45 2.66 1.24
N TYR A 42 6.75 2.91 1.06
CA TYR A 42 7.79 1.91 1.28
C TYR A 42 7.80 1.40 2.73
N TYR A 43 7.83 2.32 3.71
CA TYR A 43 7.83 1.90 5.11
C TYR A 43 6.51 1.26 5.52
N MET A 44 5.38 1.65 4.91
CA MET A 44 4.10 0.96 5.11
C MET A 44 4.19 -0.49 4.63
N ALA A 45 4.71 -0.73 3.41
CA ALA A 45 4.89 -2.07 2.88
C ALA A 45 5.77 -2.93 3.80
N LYS A 46 6.89 -2.36 4.23
CA LYS A 46 7.85 -3.02 5.10
C LYS A 46 7.26 -3.36 6.47
N ILE A 47 6.67 -2.39 7.17
CA ILE A 47 6.11 -2.58 8.51
C ILE A 47 4.94 -3.56 8.48
N MET A 48 4.00 -3.42 7.54
CA MET A 48 2.84 -4.32 7.45
C MET A 48 3.25 -5.76 7.15
N SER A 49 4.28 -5.95 6.32
CA SER A 49 4.79 -7.29 6.02
C SER A 49 5.60 -7.88 7.19
N GLU A 50 6.57 -7.15 7.74
CA GLU A 50 7.53 -7.69 8.70
C GLU A 50 6.96 -7.77 10.12
N GLU A 51 6.22 -6.74 10.56
CA GLU A 51 5.73 -6.65 11.95
C GLU A 51 4.32 -7.24 12.11
N PHE A 52 3.49 -7.19 11.06
CA PHE A 52 2.09 -7.61 11.12
C PHE A 52 1.76 -8.84 10.24
N GLY A 53 2.73 -9.36 9.49
CA GLY A 53 2.56 -10.58 8.69
C GLY A 53 1.53 -10.44 7.56
N MET A 54 1.24 -9.22 7.11
CA MET A 54 0.39 -9.00 5.94
C MET A 54 1.14 -9.32 4.66
N LYS A 55 0.40 -9.74 3.64
CA LYS A 55 0.89 -9.89 2.29
C LYS A 55 0.72 -8.59 1.50
N VAL A 56 1.83 -7.94 1.16
CA VAL A 56 1.82 -6.79 0.24
C VAL A 56 1.59 -7.31 -1.17
N VAL A 57 0.37 -7.18 -1.70
CA VAL A 57 0.02 -7.76 -3.01
C VAL A 57 0.13 -6.74 -4.14
N ALA A 58 0.06 -5.44 -3.84
CA ALA A 58 0.21 -4.41 -4.87
C ALA A 58 0.91 -3.17 -4.32
N VAL A 59 1.77 -2.58 -5.15
CA VAL A 59 2.36 -1.26 -4.89
C VAL A 59 2.43 -0.45 -6.18
N SER A 60 2.40 0.88 -6.09
CA SER A 60 2.55 1.74 -7.27
C SER A 60 3.45 2.94 -7.08
N ASP A 61 3.90 3.54 -8.18
CA ASP A 61 4.48 4.87 -8.20
C ASP A 61 3.81 5.76 -9.26
N SER A 62 4.43 6.91 -9.57
CA SER A 62 3.88 7.88 -10.50
C SER A 62 3.73 7.37 -11.94
N ARG A 63 4.34 6.22 -12.30
CA ARG A 63 4.30 5.65 -13.65
C ARG A 63 3.36 4.44 -13.78
N GLY A 64 2.86 3.91 -12.66
CA GLY A 64 1.96 2.75 -12.62
C GLY A 64 2.22 1.86 -11.41
N GLY A 65 1.50 0.74 -11.35
CA GLY A 65 1.58 -0.24 -10.28
C GLY A 65 2.06 -1.61 -10.73
N ILE A 66 2.37 -2.44 -9.74
CA ILE A 66 2.64 -3.85 -9.88
C ILE A 66 1.76 -4.65 -8.92
N TYR A 67 1.36 -5.84 -9.33
CA TYR A 67 0.50 -6.75 -8.58
C TYR A 67 1.09 -8.16 -8.59
N ASN A 68 1.15 -8.77 -7.40
CA ASN A 68 1.46 -10.19 -7.23
C ASN A 68 0.60 -10.76 -6.08
N PRO A 69 -0.35 -11.68 -6.36
CA PRO A 69 -1.19 -12.31 -5.33
C PRO A 69 -0.39 -13.19 -4.34
N ASP A 70 0.83 -13.58 -4.69
CA ASP A 70 1.72 -14.34 -3.82
C ASP A 70 2.54 -13.44 -2.88
N GLY A 71 2.57 -12.13 -3.16
CA GLY A 71 3.21 -11.12 -2.34
C GLY A 71 4.43 -10.48 -3.01
N LEU A 72 4.74 -9.26 -2.55
CA LEU A 72 5.87 -8.45 -2.99
C LEU A 72 6.80 -8.21 -1.82
N ASN A 73 8.10 -8.49 -2.01
CA ASN A 73 9.10 -8.12 -1.01
C ASN A 73 9.37 -6.61 -1.09
N ALA A 74 9.16 -5.91 0.03
CA ALA A 74 9.23 -4.45 0.05
C ALA A 74 10.61 -3.89 -0.32
N ASP A 75 11.68 -4.56 0.14
CA ASP A 75 13.06 -4.15 -0.10
C ASP A 75 13.49 -4.47 -1.54
N GLU A 76 13.11 -5.63 -2.09
CA GLU A 76 13.41 -5.98 -3.48
C GLU A 76 12.74 -5.02 -4.48
N VAL A 77 11.48 -4.63 -4.23
CA VAL A 77 10.80 -3.64 -5.07
C VAL A 77 11.44 -2.27 -4.95
N LEU A 78 11.92 -1.89 -3.76
CA LEU A 78 12.63 -0.61 -3.57
C LEU A 78 13.94 -0.59 -4.37
N GLU A 79 14.73 -1.66 -4.30
CA GLU A 79 15.98 -1.78 -5.05
C GLU A 79 15.73 -1.78 -6.56
N TRP A 80 14.69 -2.49 -7.02
CA TRP A 80 14.25 -2.43 -8.41
C TRP A 80 13.89 -1.02 -8.85
N LYS A 81 13.10 -0.30 -8.05
CA LYS A 81 12.70 1.07 -8.35
C LYS A 81 13.90 2.01 -8.40
N LYS A 82 14.87 1.88 -7.49
CA LYS A 82 16.10 2.71 -7.51
C LYS A 82 16.90 2.48 -8.79
N LYS A 83 16.97 1.23 -9.27
CA LYS A 83 17.72 0.87 -10.47
C LYS A 83 17.02 1.28 -11.77
N ASN A 84 15.71 1.09 -11.86
CA ASN A 84 14.95 1.25 -13.11
C ASN A 84 14.15 2.57 -13.17
N GLY A 85 14.10 3.31 -12.06
CA GLY A 85 13.33 4.56 -11.94
C GLY A 85 11.82 4.37 -11.77
N SER A 86 11.34 3.11 -11.71
CA SER A 86 9.94 2.78 -11.45
C SER A 86 9.78 1.39 -10.85
N VAL A 87 8.67 1.14 -10.16
CA VAL A 87 8.26 -0.22 -9.73
C VAL A 87 7.85 -1.11 -10.89
N LYS A 88 7.48 -0.53 -12.04
CA LYS A 88 7.03 -1.27 -13.22
C LYS A 88 8.06 -2.30 -13.70
N ASP A 89 7.54 -3.36 -14.32
CA ASP A 89 8.32 -4.46 -14.90
C ASP A 89 9.13 -5.25 -13.84
N PHE A 90 8.76 -5.13 -12.55
CA PHE A 90 9.34 -5.93 -11.48
C PHE A 90 9.16 -7.43 -11.78
N PRO A 91 10.24 -8.24 -11.78
CA PRO A 91 10.14 -9.66 -12.11
C PRO A 91 9.15 -10.41 -11.21
N GLY A 92 8.26 -11.19 -11.83
CA GLY A 92 7.26 -11.97 -11.10
C GLY A 92 6.02 -11.19 -10.67
N ALA A 93 5.89 -9.91 -11.05
CA ALA A 93 4.67 -9.14 -10.84
C ALA A 93 4.03 -8.71 -12.17
N GLN A 94 2.71 -8.60 -12.18
CA GLN A 94 1.94 -8.05 -13.29
C GLN A 94 1.89 -6.52 -13.18
N ASN A 95 2.15 -5.82 -14.30
CA ASN A 95 1.92 -4.39 -14.36
C ASN A 95 0.40 -4.08 -14.32
N ILE A 96 0.03 -3.09 -13.52
CA ILE A 96 -1.32 -2.53 -13.43
C ILE A 96 -1.25 -0.99 -13.42
N THR A 97 -2.39 -0.34 -13.61
CA THR A 97 -2.54 1.11 -13.46
C THR A 97 -2.70 1.51 -12.00
N ASN A 98 -2.63 2.82 -11.72
CA ASN A 98 -2.88 3.33 -10.37
C ASN A 98 -4.36 3.17 -9.99
N GLU A 99 -5.25 3.32 -10.96
CA GLU A 99 -6.69 3.18 -10.83
C GLU A 99 -7.05 1.72 -10.54
N GLU A 100 -6.50 0.76 -11.31
CA GLU A 100 -6.71 -0.67 -11.05
C GLU A 100 -6.22 -1.07 -9.65
N LEU A 101 -5.13 -0.49 -9.14
CA LEU A 101 -4.63 -0.77 -7.80
C LEU A 101 -5.66 -0.38 -6.72
N LEU A 102 -6.30 0.78 -6.86
CA LEU A 102 -7.30 1.26 -5.90
C LEU A 102 -8.54 0.34 -5.85
N GLU A 103 -8.88 -0.29 -6.98
CA GLU A 103 -10.07 -1.14 -7.15
C GLU A 103 -9.81 -2.63 -6.83
N LEU A 104 -8.59 -2.99 -6.39
CA LEU A 104 -8.25 -4.35 -6.01
C LEU A 104 -9.07 -4.83 -4.80
N GLU A 105 -9.38 -6.13 -4.82
CA GLU A 105 -9.98 -6.81 -3.68
C GLU A 105 -8.89 -7.14 -2.65
N VAL A 106 -8.70 -6.22 -1.70
CA VAL A 106 -7.73 -6.35 -0.62
C VAL A 106 -8.38 -6.13 0.74
N ASP A 107 -7.75 -6.59 1.81
CA ASP A 107 -8.25 -6.28 3.17
C ASP A 107 -7.94 -4.82 3.55
N VAL A 108 -6.77 -4.32 3.17
CA VAL A 108 -6.31 -2.95 3.45
C VAL A 108 -5.86 -2.25 2.17
N LEU A 109 -6.34 -1.03 1.94
CA LEU A 109 -5.84 -0.12 0.91
C LEU A 109 -5.15 1.08 1.57
N ALA A 110 -3.94 1.42 1.15
CA ALA A 110 -3.16 2.51 1.72
C ALA A 110 -2.79 3.57 0.66
N PRO A 111 -3.62 4.60 0.46
CA PRO A 111 -3.27 5.76 -0.37
C PRO A 111 -2.16 6.59 0.27
N SER A 112 -1.01 6.70 -0.39
CA SER A 112 0.20 7.38 0.12
C SER A 112 0.92 8.26 -0.92
N ALA A 113 0.26 8.55 -2.05
CA ALA A 113 0.84 9.32 -3.15
C ALA A 113 0.37 10.77 -3.17
N ILE A 114 -0.88 11.01 -3.61
CA ILE A 114 -1.45 12.35 -3.87
C ILE A 114 -2.87 12.45 -3.30
N GLU A 115 -3.39 13.68 -3.22
CA GLU A 115 -4.75 13.98 -2.81
C GLU A 115 -5.80 13.60 -3.88
N GLY A 116 -7.06 13.41 -3.48
CA GLY A 116 -8.20 13.22 -4.38
C GLY A 116 -8.15 11.99 -5.28
N VAL A 117 -7.56 10.89 -4.81
CA VAL A 117 -7.42 9.65 -5.59
C VAL A 117 -8.64 8.73 -5.43
N ILE A 118 -9.35 8.86 -4.30
CA ILE A 118 -10.67 8.27 -4.08
C ILE A 118 -11.68 9.40 -4.17
N THR A 119 -12.57 9.32 -5.16
CA THR A 119 -13.57 10.34 -5.47
C THR A 119 -14.92 9.67 -5.67
N LYS A 120 -15.99 10.46 -5.81
CA LYS A 120 -17.32 9.96 -6.17
C LYS A 120 -17.35 9.03 -7.41
N ASP A 121 -16.36 9.13 -8.31
CA ASP A 121 -16.33 8.41 -9.58
C ASP A 121 -15.73 6.99 -9.46
N ASN A 122 -15.03 6.69 -8.36
CA ASN A 122 -14.44 5.37 -8.10
C ASN A 122 -14.71 4.81 -6.68
N ALA A 123 -15.32 5.59 -5.78
CA ALA A 123 -15.60 5.17 -4.41
C ALA A 123 -16.46 3.90 -4.33
N ASP A 124 -17.38 3.70 -5.28
CA ASP A 124 -18.23 2.51 -5.38
C ASP A 124 -17.48 1.25 -5.86
N LYS A 125 -16.27 1.42 -6.40
CA LYS A 125 -15.42 0.34 -6.89
C LYS A 125 -14.35 -0.09 -5.89
N ILE A 126 -14.15 0.68 -4.81
CA ILE A 126 -13.21 0.32 -3.75
C ILE A 126 -13.76 -0.87 -2.97
N LYS A 127 -12.99 -1.96 -2.92
CA LYS A 127 -13.38 -3.22 -2.26
C LYS A 127 -12.69 -3.44 -0.90
N ALA A 128 -11.81 -2.53 -0.52
CA ALA A 128 -11.04 -2.63 0.71
C ALA A 128 -11.93 -2.51 1.95
N LYS A 129 -11.63 -3.31 2.98
CA LYS A 129 -12.33 -3.24 4.27
C LYS A 129 -11.82 -2.09 5.14
N ILE A 130 -10.54 -1.76 4.98
CA ILE A 130 -9.89 -0.63 5.66
C ILE A 130 -9.18 0.22 4.62
N ILE A 131 -9.40 1.54 4.66
CA ILE A 131 -8.64 2.52 3.88
C ILE A 131 -7.77 3.31 4.87
N ALA A 132 -6.45 3.17 4.71
CA ALA A 132 -5.44 3.84 5.54
C ALA A 132 -4.87 5.04 4.79
N GLU A 133 -5.38 6.24 5.10
CA GLU A 133 -4.97 7.47 4.44
C GLU A 133 -3.61 7.96 4.96
N LEU A 134 -2.54 7.70 4.20
CA LEU A 134 -1.19 8.17 4.51
C LEU A 134 -0.88 9.50 3.81
N ALA A 135 -1.53 9.75 2.67
CA ALA A 135 -1.54 11.06 2.03
C ALA A 135 -2.49 12.02 2.77
N ASN A 136 -2.30 13.33 2.58
CA ASN A 136 -3.28 14.31 3.04
C ASN A 136 -4.41 14.41 2.00
N GLY A 137 -5.66 14.24 2.44
CA GLY A 137 -6.85 14.37 1.59
C GLY A 137 -6.93 13.42 0.39
N PRO A 138 -6.58 12.12 0.49
CA PRO A 138 -6.68 11.20 -0.65
C PRO A 138 -8.14 10.87 -1.02
N THR A 139 -9.11 11.17 -0.15
CA THR A 139 -10.54 10.89 -0.34
C THR A 139 -11.34 12.19 -0.36
N THR A 140 -12.30 12.30 -1.30
CA THR A 140 -13.22 13.46 -1.45
C THR A 140 -14.66 13.05 -1.63
#